data_AF-A0A959FYQ7-F1
#
_entry.id   AF-A0A959FYQ7-F1
#
_cell.length_a   1.000
_cell.length_b   1.000
_cell.length_c   1.000
_cell.angle_alpha   90.00
_cell.angle_beta   90.00
_cell.angle_gamma   90.00
#
_symmetry.space_group_name_H-M   'P 1'
#
loop_
_entity.id
_entity.type
_entity.pdbx_description
1 polymer ?
#
loop_
_entity_poly.entity_id
_entity_poly.type
_entity_poly.pdbx_seq_one_letter_code
_entity_poly.pdbx_strand_id
1 'polypeptide(L)'
;MGTVLGSSELTSGEIASGLKQALEFGITEGANKLSATDGYFKSPYKILLPPEAREITNRLKNVPGFTQVENIILEKINRGAEDAAKKAAPIFKSAITSMTFG
;
A
#
# COMPACT_ATOMS: atom_id res chain seq x y z
N MET A 1 36.10 32.81 -14.15
CA MET A 1 34.77 32.57 -13.57
C MET A 1 34.71 31.11 -13.18
N GLY A 2 35.00 30.79 -11.92
CA GLY A 2 35.11 29.43 -11.41
C GLY A 2 34.72 29.45 -9.95
N THR A 3 33.44 29.71 -9.70
CA THR A 3 32.89 29.77 -8.35
C THR A 3 32.78 28.35 -7.82
N VAL A 4 33.70 28.02 -6.91
CA VAL A 4 33.57 27.06 -5.81
C VAL A 4 32.16 26.47 -5.64
N LEU A 5 31.97 25.26 -6.16
CA LEU A 5 30.98 24.31 -5.64
C LEU A 5 31.54 23.84 -4.29
N GLY A 6 31.25 24.60 -3.24
CA GLY A 6 31.53 24.17 -1.87
C GLY A 6 30.76 22.88 -1.63
N SER A 7 31.47 21.77 -1.43
CA SER A 7 30.94 20.59 -0.77
C SER A 7 30.66 20.98 0.69
N SER A 8 29.53 21.66 0.91
CA SER A 8 28.98 21.81 2.25
C SER A 8 28.63 20.40 2.70
N GLU A 9 29.37 19.85 3.66
CA GLU A 9 29.00 18.60 4.30
C GLU A 9 27.57 18.74 4.81
N LEU A 10 26.71 17.80 4.43
CA LEU A 10 25.32 17.81 4.86
C LEU A 10 25.26 17.72 6.38
N THR A 11 24.48 18.60 7.00
CA THR A 11 24.21 18.51 8.43
C THR A 11 23.33 17.28 8.72
N SER A 12 23.42 16.73 9.94
CA SER A 12 22.54 15.65 10.37
C SER A 12 21.05 16.02 10.24
N GLY A 13 20.70 17.29 10.41
CA GLY A 13 19.34 17.81 10.23
C GLY A 13 18.86 17.77 8.78
N GLU A 14 19.72 18.07 7.81
CA GLU A 14 19.42 17.96 6.38
C GLU A 14 19.26 16.50 5.95
N ILE A 15 20.13 15.61 6.46
CA ILE A 15 20.04 14.16 6.21
C ILE A 15 18.72 13.62 6.77
N ALA A 16 18.41 13.93 8.03
CA ALA A 16 17.16 13.53 8.68
C ALA A 16 15.92 14.01 7.90
N SER A 17 15.94 15.27 7.44
CA SER A 17 14.83 15.86 6.68
C SER A 17 14.67 15.21 5.31
N GLY A 18 15.77 14.96 4.61
CA GLY A 18 15.75 14.27 3.31
C GLY A 18 15.20 12.84 3.43
N LEU A 19 15.60 12.10 4.47
CA LEU A 19 15.07 10.76 4.74
C LEU A 19 13.57 10.77 5.05
N LYS A 20 13.10 11.73 5.86
CA LYS A 20 11.66 11.91 6.13
C LYS A 20 10.87 12.18 4.85
N GLN A 21 11.35 13.10 4.03
CA GLN A 21 10.70 13.46 2.77
C GLN A 21 10.64 12.28 1.79
N ALA A 22 11.76 11.56 1.64
CA ALA A 22 11.80 10.38 0.78
C ALA A 22 10.84 9.29 1.25
N LEU A 23 10.76 9.05 2.57
CA LEU A 23 9.85 8.07 3.15
C LEU A 23 8.38 8.49 3.03
N GLU A 24 8.07 9.77 3.28
CA GLU A 24 6.73 10.33 3.11
C GLU A 24 6.26 10.15 1.67
N PHE A 25 7.10 10.52 0.69
CA PHE A 25 6.79 10.39 -0.72
C PHE A 25 6.59 8.92 -1.11
N GLY A 26 7.53 8.04 -0.76
CA GLY A 26 7.46 6.62 -1.13
C GLY A 26 6.22 5.92 -0.58
N ILE A 27 5.87 6.17 0.69
CA ILE A 27 4.66 5.59 1.28
C ILE A 27 3.39 6.21 0.71
N THR A 28 3.36 7.53 0.47
CA THR A 28 2.20 8.19 -0.14
C THR A 28 1.94 7.64 -1.53
N GLU A 29 2.97 7.52 -2.37
CA GLU A 29 2.85 6.94 -3.71
C GLU A 29 2.39 5.49 -3.67
N GLY A 30 2.97 4.67 -2.78
CA GLY A 30 2.57 3.28 -2.59
C GLY A 30 1.11 3.14 -2.16
N ALA A 31 0.69 3.91 -1.16
CA ALA A 31 -0.67 3.91 -0.66
C ALA A 31 -1.68 4.43 -1.71
N ASN A 32 -1.33 5.48 -2.45
CA ASN A 32 -2.15 5.99 -3.56
C ASN A 32 -2.33 4.93 -4.65
N LYS A 33 -1.24 4.28 -5.06
CA LYS A 33 -1.28 3.22 -6.08
C LYS A 33 -2.16 2.04 -5.66
N LEU A 34 -2.05 1.62 -4.40
CA LEU A 34 -2.79 0.48 -3.87
C LEU A 34 -4.25 0.80 -3.52
N SER A 35 -4.55 2.05 -3.18
CA SER A 35 -5.92 2.48 -2.85
C SER A 35 -6.77 2.86 -4.06
N ALA A 36 -6.16 2.99 -5.24
CA ALA A 36 -6.88 3.15 -6.48
C ALA A 36 -7.75 1.93 -6.79
N THR A 37 -8.82 2.12 -7.56
CA THR A 37 -9.61 1.02 -8.10
C THR A 37 -8.70 0.04 -8.84
N ASP A 38 -8.79 -1.24 -8.50
CA ASP A 38 -7.96 -2.33 -9.04
C ASP A 38 -6.49 -2.28 -8.60
N GLY A 39 -6.14 -1.42 -7.64
CA GLY A 39 -4.82 -1.34 -7.01
C GLY A 39 -4.41 -2.64 -6.33
N TYR A 40 -5.38 -3.44 -5.87
CA TYR A 40 -5.17 -4.82 -5.47
C TYR A 40 -5.76 -5.80 -6.49
N PHE A 41 -7.05 -5.67 -6.86
CA PHE A 41 -7.78 -6.75 -7.53
C PHE A 41 -7.22 -7.17 -8.91
N LYS A 42 -6.62 -6.24 -9.66
CA LYS A 42 -6.00 -6.50 -10.98
C LYS A 42 -4.50 -6.16 -11.00
N SER A 43 -3.84 -6.26 -9.85
CA SER A 43 -2.41 -6.00 -9.72
C SER A 43 -1.66 -7.26 -9.23
N PRO A 44 -0.32 -7.26 -9.27
CA PRO A 44 0.48 -8.30 -8.62
C PRO A 44 0.26 -8.42 -7.11
N TYR A 45 -0.38 -7.43 -6.48
CA TYR A 45 -0.68 -7.40 -5.05
C TYR A 45 -2.04 -8.01 -4.71
N LYS A 46 -2.74 -8.60 -5.70
CA LYS A 46 -4.04 -9.24 -5.50
C LYS A 46 -4.02 -10.22 -4.33
N ILE A 47 -4.93 -10.01 -3.40
CA ILE A 47 -5.17 -10.90 -2.28
C ILE A 47 -5.97 -12.10 -2.79
N LEU A 48 -5.36 -13.28 -2.69
CA LEU A 48 -5.99 -14.55 -3.04
C LEU A 48 -6.70 -15.15 -1.84
N LEU A 49 -7.69 -16.01 -2.12
CA LEU A 49 -8.32 -16.79 -1.06
C LEU A 49 -7.34 -17.85 -0.53
N PRO A 50 -7.29 -18.04 0.80
CA PRO A 50 -6.52 -19.12 1.38
C PRO A 50 -7.12 -20.49 0.99
N PRO A 51 -6.33 -21.57 1.01
CA PRO A 51 -6.77 -22.91 0.58
C PRO A 51 -8.09 -23.35 1.22
N GLU A 52 -8.26 -23.08 2.52
CA GLU A 52 -9.44 -23.46 3.30
C GLU A 52 -10.70 -22.74 2.81
N ALA A 53 -10.58 -21.46 2.45
CA ALA A 53 -11.69 -20.69 1.88
C ALA A 53 -12.06 -21.20 0.48
N ARG A 54 -11.07 -21.61 -0.32
CA ARG A 54 -11.29 -22.18 -1.66
C ARG A 54 -12.01 -23.53 -1.61
N GLU A 55 -11.69 -24.37 -0.62
CA GLU A 55 -12.43 -25.62 -0.38
C GLU A 55 -13.93 -25.35 -0.12
N ILE A 56 -14.23 -24.34 0.70
CA ILE A 56 -15.60 -23.95 1.01
C ILE A 56 -16.31 -23.42 -0.25
N THR A 57 -15.69 -22.49 -0.99
CA THR A 57 -16.30 -21.93 -2.22
C THR A 57 -16.49 -23.00 -3.30
N ASN A 58 -15.58 -23.97 -3.39
CA ASN A 58 -15.69 -25.11 -4.31
C ASN A 58 -16.87 -26.02 -4.01
N ARG A 59 -17.29 -26.14 -2.75
CA ARG A 59 -18.50 -26.87 -2.39
C ARG A 59 -19.74 -26.03 -2.68
N LEU A 60 -19.69 -24.75 -2.30
CA LEU A 60 -20.80 -23.81 -2.48
C LEU A 60 -21.16 -23.58 -3.95
N LYS A 61 -20.19 -23.62 -4.88
CA LYS A 61 -20.48 -23.39 -6.32
C LYS A 61 -21.47 -24.39 -6.93
N ASN A 62 -21.65 -25.57 -6.31
CA ASN A 62 -22.61 -26.58 -6.75
C ASN A 62 -24.04 -26.29 -6.27
N VAL A 63 -24.22 -25.34 -5.35
CA VAL A 63 -25.53 -24.93 -4.84
C VAL A 63 -26.12 -23.91 -5.82
N PRO A 64 -27.38 -24.07 -6.26
CA PRO A 64 -28.06 -23.09 -7.11
C PRO A 64 -27.98 -21.68 -6.51
N GLY A 65 -27.51 -20.72 -7.31
CA GLY A 65 -27.33 -19.33 -6.88
C GLY A 65 -25.93 -18.95 -6.33
N PHE A 66 -25.02 -19.92 -6.13
CA PHE A 66 -23.70 -19.68 -5.55
C PHE A 66 -22.52 -19.86 -6.52
N THR A 67 -22.78 -19.99 -7.82
CA THR A 67 -21.76 -20.27 -8.84
C THR A 67 -20.66 -19.20 -8.93
N GLN A 68 -20.93 -17.96 -8.49
CA GLN A 68 -19.98 -16.83 -8.53
C GLN A 68 -19.37 -16.47 -7.17
N VAL A 69 -19.64 -17.26 -6.11
CA VAL A 69 -19.29 -16.90 -4.74
C VAL A 69 -17.79 -16.64 -4.55
N GLU A 70 -16.93 -17.43 -5.18
CA GLU A 70 -15.47 -17.25 -5.12
C GLU A 70 -15.04 -15.90 -5.70
N ASN A 71 -15.55 -15.55 -6.88
CA ASN A 71 -15.22 -14.29 -7.54
C ASN A 71 -15.71 -13.08 -6.73
N ILE A 72 -16.92 -13.17 -6.18
CA ILE A 72 -17.49 -12.11 -5.34
C ILE A 72 -16.64 -11.90 -4.09
N ILE A 73 -16.27 -12.97 -3.39
CA ILE A 73 -15.44 -12.85 -2.18
C ILE A 73 -14.06 -12.29 -2.53
N LEU A 74 -13.42 -12.80 -3.59
CA LEU A 74 -12.14 -12.27 -4.07
C LEU A 74 -12.24 -10.77 -4.36
N GLU A 75 -13.26 -10.33 -5.08
CA GLU A 75 -13.45 -8.90 -5.37
C GLU A 75 -13.62 -8.11 -4.08
N LYS A 76 -14.53 -8.53 -3.19
CA LYS A 76 -14.82 -7.80 -1.94
C LYS A 76 -13.61 -7.68 -1.01
N ILE A 77 -12.80 -8.74 -0.87
CA ILE A 77 -11.57 -8.68 -0.07
C ILE A 77 -10.58 -7.67 -0.65
N ASN A 78 -10.38 -7.70 -1.97
CA ASN A 78 -9.46 -6.78 -2.63
C ASN A 78 -9.95 -5.32 -2.58
N ARG A 79 -11.27 -5.08 -2.73
CA ARG A 79 -11.86 -3.74 -2.50
C ARG A 79 -11.67 -3.28 -1.06
N GLY A 80 -11.86 -4.17 -0.09
CA GLY A 80 -11.58 -3.87 1.32
C GLY A 80 -10.12 -3.49 1.57
N ALA A 81 -9.18 -4.11 0.86
CA ALA A 81 -7.76 -3.75 0.93
C ALA A 81 -7.46 -2.39 0.28
N GLU A 82 -8.09 -2.07 -0.86
CA GLU A 82 -8.02 -0.75 -1.50
C GLU A 82 -8.51 0.35 -0.53
N ASP A 83 -9.65 0.13 0.12
CA ASP A 83 -10.20 1.04 1.14
C ASP A 83 -9.29 1.17 2.38
N ALA A 84 -8.66 0.07 2.80
CA ALA A 84 -7.71 0.08 3.91
C ALA A 84 -6.44 0.89 3.55
N ALA A 85 -5.90 0.71 2.34
CA ALA A 85 -4.75 1.46 1.86
C ALA A 85 -5.02 2.97 1.83
N LYS A 86 -6.26 3.37 1.46
CA LYS A 86 -6.68 4.79 1.50
C LYS A 86 -6.59 5.39 2.91
N LYS A 87 -6.96 4.61 3.92
CA LYS A 87 -6.91 5.02 5.34
C LYS A 87 -5.50 5.01 5.90
N ALA A 88 -4.61 4.19 5.34
CA ALA A 88 -3.24 4.04 5.83
C ALA A 88 -2.34 5.25 5.50
N ALA A 89 -2.56 5.93 4.37
CA ALA A 89 -1.75 7.07 3.94
C ALA A 89 -1.56 8.17 5.03
N PRO A 90 -2.63 8.73 5.64
CA PRO A 90 -2.47 9.75 6.69
C PRO A 90 -1.82 9.21 7.97
N ILE A 91 -2.00 7.91 8.29
CA ILE A 91 -1.40 7.27 9.47
C ILE A 91 0.12 7.21 9.30
N PHE A 92 0.59 6.75 8.14
CA PHE A 92 2.02 6.70 7.85
C PHE A 92 2.65 8.08 7.78
N LYS A 93 2.00 9.05 7.13
CA LYS A 93 2.48 10.43 7.11
C LYS A 93 2.69 10.97 8.53
N SER A 94 1.73 10.73 9.42
CA SER A 94 1.82 11.14 10.82
C SER A 94 2.96 10.44 11.56
N ALA A 95 3.14 9.13 11.33
CA ALA A 95 4.24 8.38 11.93
C ALA A 95 5.61 8.89 11.47
N ILE A 96 5.78 9.16 10.17
CA ILE A 96 7.04 9.62 9.57
C ILE A 96 7.43 11.01 10.08
N THR A 97 6.47 11.93 10.20
CA THR A 97 6.76 13.26 10.73
C THR A 97 7.20 13.21 12.19
N SER A 98 6.62 12.29 12.99
CA SER A 98 6.99 12.04 14.39
C SER A 98 8.30 11.26 14.59
N MET A 99 8.87 10.63 13.55
CA MET A 99 10.17 9.94 13.69
C MET A 99 11.29 10.92 14.07
N THR A 100 12.26 10.45 14.87
CA THR A 100 13.50 11.19 15.14
C THR A 100 14.66 10.42 14.53
N PHE A 101 15.52 11.11 13.78
CA PHE A 101 16.78 10.57 13.29
C PHE A 101 17.89 11.22 14.14
N GLY A 102 18.73 10.39 14.75
CA GLY A 102 19.83 10.82 15.61
C GLY A 102 21.05 11.29 14.84
#